data_AF-A0A0C2ZCB2-F1
#
_entry.id   AF-A0A0C2ZCB2-F1
#
_cell.length_a   1.000
_cell.length_b   1.000
_cell.length_c   1.000
_cell.angle_alpha   90.00
_cell.angle_beta   90.00
_cell.angle_gamma   90.00
#
_symmetry.space_group_name_H-M   'P 1'
#
loop_
_entity.id
_entity.type
_entity.pdbx_description
1 polymer ?
#
loop_
_entity_poly.entity_id
_entity_poly.type
_entity_poly.pdbx_seq_one_letter_code
_entity_poly.pdbx_strand_id
1 'polypeptide(L)'
;MQLSPATSNASSSLDLMSPKPVIPDVPPRDHSPKMPRSKAWKEVMHHWLEGVPELNLHIPLKDWPYEYMCGLNCGLHSKYNQRHIIVMEFLNQYGGNKTAFMAAYNIKKGIKVLLEAIKAAHQQ
;
A
#
# COMPACT_ATOMS: atom_id res chain seq x y z
N MET A 1 54.31 16.95 3.65
CA MET A 1 53.58 15.69 3.40
C MET A 1 52.20 15.82 4.04
N GLN A 2 51.19 16.20 3.26
CA GLN A 2 49.80 16.31 3.72
C GLN A 2 49.08 15.01 3.39
N LEU A 3 48.51 14.38 4.42
CA LEU A 3 47.52 13.32 4.33
C LEU A 3 46.12 13.94 4.33
N SER A 4 45.25 13.45 3.45
CA SER A 4 43.77 13.31 3.54
C SER A 4 43.08 13.66 2.21
N PRO A 5 41.84 13.21 1.98
CA PRO A 5 41.35 11.84 2.10
C PRO A 5 40.65 11.39 0.78
N ALA A 6 40.67 10.09 0.50
CA ALA A 6 39.83 9.52 -0.55
C ALA A 6 38.36 9.51 -0.06
N THR A 7 37.58 10.51 -0.44
CA THR A 7 36.11 10.43 -0.37
C THR A 7 35.64 9.53 -1.50
N SER A 8 35.44 8.25 -1.16
CA SER A 8 34.60 7.34 -1.93
C SER A 8 33.17 7.92 -1.95
N ASN A 9 32.85 8.69 -2.99
CA ASN A 9 31.48 9.01 -3.35
C ASN A 9 30.85 7.75 -3.94
N ALA A 10 30.47 6.82 -3.06
CA ALA A 10 29.48 5.80 -3.36
C ALA A 10 28.09 6.48 -3.39
N SER A 11 27.88 7.39 -4.34
CA SER A 11 26.52 7.79 -4.73
C SER A 11 25.95 6.65 -5.57
N SER A 12 25.48 5.66 -4.83
CA SER A 12 24.42 4.70 -5.12
C SER A 12 23.97 4.66 -6.58
N SER A 13 24.37 3.59 -7.26
CA SER A 13 23.95 3.14 -8.59
C SER A 13 22.44 2.85 -8.72
N LEU A 14 21.59 3.42 -7.86
CA LEU A 14 20.13 3.20 -7.84
C LEU A 14 19.35 4.20 -8.70
N ASP A 15 20.02 5.14 -9.36
CA ASP A 15 19.38 6.37 -9.85
C ASP A 15 18.96 6.37 -11.33
N LEU A 16 18.80 5.22 -12.01
CA LEU A 16 18.47 5.28 -13.45
C LEU A 16 17.50 4.24 -14.05
N MET A 17 17.15 3.15 -13.36
CA MET A 17 16.36 2.07 -14.00
C MET A 17 15.18 1.54 -13.18
N SER A 18 14.99 1.99 -11.93
CA SER A 18 13.82 1.56 -11.15
C SER A 18 12.64 2.51 -11.43
N PRO A 19 11.46 2.01 -11.84
CA PRO A 19 10.26 2.83 -11.93
C PRO A 19 10.04 3.54 -10.60
N LYS A 20 9.68 4.84 -10.64
CA LYS A 20 9.31 5.56 -9.42
C LYS A 20 8.23 4.76 -8.67
N PRO A 21 8.39 4.50 -7.37
CA PRO A 21 7.40 3.73 -6.62
C PRO A 21 6.04 4.40 -6.70
N VAL A 22 5.01 3.62 -6.99
CA VAL A 22 3.63 4.12 -7.08
C VAL A 22 2.69 3.23 -6.30
N ILE A 23 1.76 3.88 -5.59
CA ILE A 23 0.64 3.21 -4.95
C ILE A 23 -0.63 3.61 -5.72
N PRO A 24 -1.21 2.70 -6.53
CA PRO A 24 -2.35 3.02 -7.39
C PRO A 24 -3.56 3.53 -6.61
N ASP A 25 -4.49 4.22 -7.27
CA ASP A 25 -5.76 4.53 -6.62
C ASP A 25 -6.67 3.30 -6.60
N VAL A 26 -7.51 3.22 -5.57
CA VAL A 26 -8.53 2.19 -5.44
C VAL A 26 -9.88 2.87 -5.23
N PRO A 27 -10.79 2.86 -6.23
CA PRO A 27 -10.67 2.21 -7.53
C PRO A 27 -9.67 2.92 -8.48
N PRO A 28 -9.07 2.19 -9.46
CA PRO A 28 -8.25 2.80 -10.51
C PRO A 28 -9.06 3.83 -11.31
N ARG A 29 -8.43 4.95 -11.70
CA ARG A 29 -9.12 6.02 -12.47
C ARG A 29 -9.38 5.63 -13.93
N ASP A 30 -8.49 4.83 -14.53
CA ASP A 30 -8.41 4.69 -15.99
C ASP A 30 -8.83 3.32 -16.55
N HIS A 31 -9.13 2.33 -15.69
CA HIS A 31 -9.54 0.99 -16.13
C HIS A 31 -10.99 0.67 -15.73
N SER A 32 -11.90 0.70 -16.72
CA SER A 32 -13.23 0.05 -16.73
C SER A 32 -14.39 0.76 -15.97
N PRO A 33 -15.68 0.51 -16.32
CA PRO A 33 -16.83 1.21 -15.74
C PRO A 33 -16.83 1.07 -14.21
N LYS A 34 -16.58 2.18 -13.51
CA LYS A 34 -16.63 2.36 -12.04
C LYS A 34 -16.61 1.03 -11.28
N MET A 35 -15.41 0.48 -11.03
CA MET A 35 -15.27 -0.73 -10.22
C MET A 35 -16.19 -0.64 -9.00
N PRO A 36 -17.04 -1.66 -8.75
CA PRO A 36 -17.94 -1.64 -7.61
C PRO A 36 -17.15 -1.40 -6.31
N ARG A 37 -17.63 -0.48 -5.45
CA ARG A 37 -16.96 -0.18 -4.17
C ARG A 37 -16.77 -1.42 -3.29
N SER A 38 -17.63 -2.42 -3.45
CA SER A 38 -17.54 -3.73 -2.78
C SER A 38 -16.35 -4.59 -3.25
N LYS A 39 -15.74 -4.31 -4.40
CA LYS A 39 -14.53 -4.97 -4.90
C LYS A 39 -13.25 -4.22 -4.50
N ALA A 40 -13.34 -2.94 -4.14
CA ALA A 40 -12.20 -2.11 -3.79
C ALA A 40 -11.29 -2.73 -2.71
N TRP A 41 -11.85 -3.35 -1.67
CA TRP A 41 -11.02 -3.96 -0.61
C TRP A 41 -10.25 -5.19 -1.10
N LYS A 42 -10.72 -5.88 -2.15
CA LYS A 42 -9.97 -6.98 -2.78
C LYS A 42 -8.75 -6.44 -3.52
N GLU A 43 -8.87 -5.31 -4.19
CA GLU A 43 -7.72 -4.63 -4.79
C GLU A 43 -6.70 -4.23 -3.73
N VAL A 44 -7.16 -3.80 -2.55
CA VAL A 44 -6.25 -3.55 -1.42
C VAL A 44 -5.49 -4.81 -1.02
N MET A 45 -6.14 -5.98 -0.97
CA MET A 45 -5.46 -7.26 -0.71
C MET A 45 -4.48 -7.60 -1.83
N HIS A 46 -4.90 -7.48 -3.09
CA HIS A 46 -4.09 -7.80 -4.26
C HIS A 46 -2.84 -6.93 -4.31
N HIS A 47 -3.01 -5.62 -4.11
CA HIS A 47 -1.91 -4.67 -3.99
C HIS A 47 -0.92 -5.02 -2.87
N TRP A 48 -1.41 -5.55 -1.75
CA TRP A 48 -0.58 -5.88 -0.60
C TRP A 48 0.17 -7.20 -0.76
N LEU A 49 -0.50 -8.22 -1.29
CA LEU A 49 -0.01 -9.59 -1.34
C LEU A 49 0.76 -9.92 -2.61
N GLU A 50 0.33 -9.36 -3.75
CA GLU A 50 0.78 -9.72 -5.09
C GLU A 50 1.38 -8.53 -5.85
N GLY A 51 0.93 -7.30 -5.55
CA GLY A 51 1.23 -6.14 -6.38
C GLY A 51 0.34 -6.09 -7.64
N VAL A 52 0.51 -5.04 -8.45
CA VAL A 52 -0.18 -4.87 -9.74
C VAL A 52 0.78 -4.26 -10.76
N PRO A 53 1.53 -5.10 -11.49
CA PRO A 53 2.47 -4.66 -12.52
C PRO A 53 1.81 -3.76 -13.59
N GLU A 54 0.55 -4.04 -13.94
CA GLU A 54 -0.23 -3.25 -14.91
C GLU A 54 -0.40 -1.78 -14.49
N LEU A 55 -0.33 -1.50 -13.19
CA LEU A 55 -0.43 -0.17 -12.61
C LEU A 55 0.94 0.32 -12.06
N ASN A 56 2.04 -0.25 -12.54
CA ASN A 56 3.42 -0.01 -12.11
C ASN A 56 3.71 -0.35 -10.63
N LEU A 57 2.85 -1.15 -9.99
CA LEU A 57 3.10 -1.71 -8.65
C LEU A 57 3.72 -3.10 -8.79
N HIS A 58 5.00 -3.18 -9.18
CA HIS A 58 5.66 -4.48 -9.43
C HIS A 58 5.97 -5.27 -8.15
N ILE A 59 6.29 -4.56 -7.06
CA ILE A 59 6.61 -5.15 -5.77
C ILE A 59 5.35 -5.11 -4.90
N PRO A 60 4.91 -6.23 -4.30
CA PRO A 60 3.83 -6.23 -3.33
C PRO A 60 4.11 -5.27 -2.18
N LEU A 61 3.09 -4.57 -1.67
CA LEU A 61 3.33 -3.57 -0.62
C LEU A 61 3.92 -4.18 0.66
N LYS A 62 3.60 -5.44 0.99
CA LYS A 62 4.18 -6.10 2.18
C LYS A 62 5.71 -6.22 2.10
N ASP A 63 6.27 -6.21 0.89
CA ASP A 63 7.69 -6.39 0.60
C ASP A 63 8.35 -5.04 0.23
N TRP A 64 7.66 -3.92 0.41
CA TRP A 64 8.20 -2.61 0.08
C TRP A 64 9.32 -2.21 1.04
N PRO A 65 10.49 -1.79 0.52
CA PRO A 65 11.55 -1.23 1.33
C PRO A 65 11.12 0.13 1.90
N TYR A 66 11.61 0.46 3.10
CA TYR A 66 11.20 1.67 3.83
C TYR A 66 11.48 2.95 3.04
N GLU A 67 12.57 2.97 2.28
CA GLU A 67 13.04 4.05 1.44
C GLU A 67 12.02 4.47 0.38
N TYR A 68 11.13 3.56 -0.04
CA TYR A 68 10.08 3.85 -1.03
C TYR A 68 8.98 4.77 -0.48
N MET A 69 8.89 4.91 0.84
CA MET A 69 7.89 5.74 1.51
C MET A 69 8.47 7.02 2.13
N CYS A 70 9.77 7.27 1.93
CA CYS A 70 10.48 8.41 2.52
C CYS A 70 10.77 9.53 1.49
N GLY A 71 11.18 10.69 2.00
CA GLY A 71 11.60 11.82 1.17
C GLY A 71 10.50 12.32 0.23
N LEU A 72 10.83 12.44 -1.06
CA LEU A 72 9.91 12.91 -2.11
C LEU A 72 8.68 11.99 -2.29
N ASN A 73 8.71 10.77 -1.75
CA ASN A 73 7.63 9.80 -1.84
C ASN A 73 6.75 9.76 -0.57
N CYS A 74 6.88 10.72 0.35
CA CYS A 74 6.12 10.76 1.60
C CYS A 74 4.59 10.73 1.39
N GLY A 75 4.09 11.19 0.24
CA GLY A 75 2.68 11.09 -0.12
C GLY A 75 2.17 9.65 -0.26
N LEU A 76 3.06 8.68 -0.54
CA LEU A 76 2.72 7.26 -0.62
C LEU A 76 2.49 6.66 0.77
N HIS A 77 3.13 7.20 1.81
CA HIS A 77 3.04 6.69 3.17
C HIS A 77 1.58 6.61 3.66
N SER A 78 0.76 7.63 3.34
CA SER A 78 -0.66 7.61 3.72
C SER A 78 -1.40 6.45 3.06
N LYS A 79 -1.26 6.25 1.75
CA LYS A 79 -1.92 5.15 1.04
C LYS A 79 -1.40 3.80 1.48
N TYR A 80 -0.10 3.67 1.73
CA TYR A 80 0.51 2.47 2.29
C TYR A 80 -0.14 2.12 3.63
N ASN A 81 -0.17 3.07 4.57
CA ASN A 81 -0.69 2.84 5.91
C ASN A 81 -2.20 2.50 5.89
N GLN A 82 -2.98 3.15 5.03
CA GLN A 82 -4.39 2.80 4.84
C GLN A 82 -4.57 1.33 4.43
N ARG A 83 -3.74 0.84 3.48
CA ARG A 83 -3.79 -0.55 3.01
C ARG A 83 -3.30 -1.52 4.07
N HIS A 84 -2.21 -1.17 4.75
CA HIS A 84 -1.65 -1.94 5.87
C HIS A 84 -2.71 -2.21 6.95
N ILE A 85 -3.40 -1.17 7.43
CA ILE A 85 -4.43 -1.30 8.47
C ILE A 85 -5.53 -2.27 8.03
N ILE A 86 -6.04 -2.13 6.80
CA ILE A 86 -7.14 -2.98 6.30
C ILE A 86 -6.69 -4.43 6.17
N VAL A 87 -5.48 -4.67 5.66
CA VAL A 87 -4.96 -6.04 5.46
C VAL A 87 -4.64 -6.70 6.79
N MET A 88 -4.00 -5.99 7.72
CA MET A 88 -3.69 -6.53 9.04
C MET A 88 -4.97 -6.82 9.83
N GLU A 89 -5.99 -5.98 9.73
CA GLU A 89 -7.30 -6.29 10.33
C GLU A 89 -7.85 -7.61 9.79
N PHE A 90 -7.87 -7.75 8.47
CA PHE A 90 -8.39 -8.93 7.82
C PHE A 90 -7.61 -10.21 8.16
N LEU A 91 -6.27 -10.15 8.14
CA LEU A 91 -5.42 -11.30 8.37
C LEU A 91 -5.31 -11.66 9.86
N ASN A 92 -5.06 -10.68 10.73
CA ASN A 92 -4.76 -10.93 12.14
C ASN A 92 -6.02 -11.08 12.97
N GLN A 93 -7.02 -10.20 12.76
CA GLN A 93 -8.23 -10.18 13.59
C GLN A 93 -9.27 -11.19 13.13
N TYR A 94 -9.37 -11.39 11.82
CA TYR A 94 -10.34 -12.31 11.21
C TYR A 94 -9.71 -13.58 10.65
N GLY A 95 -8.38 -13.76 10.74
CA GLY A 95 -7.71 -14.97 10.24
C GLY A 95 -7.84 -15.19 8.73
N GLY A 96 -8.04 -14.11 7.95
CA GLY A 96 -8.39 -14.22 6.54
C GLY A 96 -9.82 -14.71 6.27
N ASN A 97 -10.68 -14.80 7.29
CA ASN A 97 -12.08 -15.20 7.13
C ASN A 97 -12.90 -14.05 6.54
N LYS A 98 -13.05 -14.10 5.21
CA LYS A 98 -13.81 -13.12 4.44
C LYS A 98 -15.27 -12.98 4.90
N THR A 99 -15.92 -14.06 5.28
CA THR A 99 -17.33 -14.02 5.69
C THR A 99 -17.48 -13.28 7.02
N ALA A 100 -16.63 -13.60 8.00
CA ALA A 100 -16.62 -12.92 9.29
C ALA A 100 -16.26 -11.42 9.13
N PHE A 101 -15.24 -11.11 8.33
CA PHE A 101 -14.84 -9.73 8.05
C PHE A 101 -15.95 -8.91 7.37
N MET A 102 -16.65 -9.51 6.39
CA MET A 102 -17.78 -8.86 5.72
C MET A 102 -19.03 -8.72 6.59
N ALA A 103 -19.19 -9.58 7.60
CA ALA A 103 -20.26 -9.46 8.58
C ALA A 103 -19.99 -8.31 9.56
N ALA A 104 -18.73 -8.11 9.95
CA ALA A 104 -18.32 -7.04 10.85
C ALA A 104 -18.28 -5.66 10.18
N TYR A 105 -17.80 -5.57 8.94
CA TYR A 105 -17.61 -4.29 8.25
C TYR A 105 -18.40 -4.16 6.96
N ASN A 106 -19.00 -2.99 6.74
CA ASN A 106 -19.72 -2.68 5.51
C ASN A 106 -18.76 -2.29 4.36
N ILE A 107 -18.13 -3.29 3.76
CA ILE A 107 -17.20 -3.15 2.63
C ILE A 107 -17.83 -2.52 1.38
N LYS A 108 -19.16 -2.43 1.28
CA LYS A 108 -19.86 -1.86 0.11
C LYS A 108 -19.78 -0.33 0.08
N LYS A 109 -19.47 0.31 1.22
CA LYS A 109 -19.34 1.78 1.32
C LYS A 109 -17.98 2.31 0.85
N GLY A 110 -17.02 1.43 0.54
CA GLY A 110 -15.70 1.78 0.02
C GLY A 110 -14.61 1.88 1.09
N ILE A 111 -13.36 2.04 0.63
CA ILE A 111 -12.15 1.94 1.46
C ILE A 111 -12.11 2.95 2.61
N LYS A 112 -12.48 4.22 2.36
CA LYS A 112 -12.46 5.25 3.41
C LYS A 112 -13.38 4.89 4.57
N VAL A 113 -14.62 4.49 4.28
CA VAL A 113 -15.60 4.11 5.31
C VAL A 113 -15.17 2.85 6.05
N LEU A 114 -14.61 1.88 5.33
CA LEU A 114 -14.04 0.67 5.95
C LEU A 114 -12.91 1.03 6.93
N LEU A 115 -11.97 1.88 6.51
CA LEU A 115 -10.85 2.28 7.35
C LEU A 115 -11.29 3.00 8.63
N GLU A 116 -12.24 3.93 8.52
CA GLU A 116 -12.78 4.64 9.69
C GLU A 116 -13.52 3.68 10.63
N ALA A 117 -14.25 2.70 10.10
CA ALA A 117 -14.91 1.68 10.92
C ALA A 117 -13.91 0.78 11.67
N ILE A 118 -12.80 0.40 11.02
CA ILE A 118 -11.72 -0.35 11.67
C ILE A 118 -11.09 0.48 12.77
N LYS A 119 -10.68 1.72 12.47
CA LYS A 119 -10.08 2.62 13.49
C LYS A 119 -11.01 2.84 14.68
N ALA A 120 -12.30 3.05 14.44
CA ALA A 120 -13.28 3.23 15.50
C ALA A 120 -13.41 1.98 16.39
N ALA A 121 -13.31 0.77 15.82
CA ALA A 121 -13.36 -0.48 16.58
C ALA A 121 -12.16 -0.67 17.53
N HIS A 122 -11.00 -0.08 17.22
CA HIS A 122 -9.79 -0.13 18.05
C HIS A 122 -9.64 1.04 19.03
N GLN A 123 -10.54 2.03 18.97
CA GLN A 123 -10.58 3.17 19.90
C GLN A 123 -11.58 2.98 21.05
N GLN A 124 -12.28 1.84 21.09
CA GLN A 124 -13.21 1.45 22.15
C GLN A 124 -12.52 0.58 23.19
#